data_AF-G3AFC6-F1
#
_entry.id   AF-G3AFC6-F1
#
_cell.length_a   1.000
_cell.length_b   1.000
_cell.length_c   1.000
_cell.angle_alpha   90.00
_cell.angle_beta   90.00
_cell.angle_gamma   90.00
#
_symmetry.space_group_name_H-M   'P 1'
#
loop_
_entity.id
_entity.type
_entity.pdbx_description
1 polymer ?
#
loop_
_entity_poly.entity_id
_entity_poly.type
_entity_poly.pdbx_seq_one_letter_code
_entity_poly.pdbx_strand_id
1 'polypeptide(L)'
;MRATQVLNFQSTASSSLRRPWQKYKNGQLWYGFIKSGSKRHPITTKQGNHTFYKGTGSTGVGRLNNKGQYIMNWDKVRTYVVPSDLNSTELKALVSPNTPQIRLTTEGYKDGIKSAEYAFDSIIKFVEYGEEYDQQDLEKQDYEERIVSPEILEKESAEKLELNTSKE
;
A
#
# COMPACT_ATOMS: atom_id res chain seq x y z
N MET A 1 -49.97 -40.98 -21.87
CA MET A 1 -48.85 -40.65 -20.96
C MET A 1 -47.88 -41.82 -20.96
N ARG A 2 -46.63 -41.63 -21.44
CA ARG A 2 -45.61 -42.69 -21.37
C ARG A 2 -45.11 -42.75 -19.93
N ALA A 3 -45.21 -43.92 -19.29
CA ALA A 3 -44.59 -44.16 -18.01
C ALA A 3 -43.06 -44.04 -18.19
N THR A 4 -42.48 -42.99 -17.63
CA THR A 4 -41.02 -42.85 -17.55
C THR A 4 -40.52 -43.94 -16.60
N GLN A 5 -39.87 -44.97 -17.15
CA GLN A 5 -39.15 -45.95 -16.35
C GLN A 5 -38.10 -45.21 -15.52
N VAL A 6 -38.22 -45.28 -14.20
CA VAL A 6 -37.24 -44.71 -13.28
C VAL A 6 -35.95 -45.54 -13.44
N LEU A 7 -34.99 -45.03 -14.22
CA LEU A 7 -33.69 -45.68 -14.51
C LEU A 7 -32.78 -45.83 -13.26
N ASN A 8 -33.23 -45.42 -12.08
CA ASN A 8 -32.44 -45.52 -10.86
C ASN A 8 -32.31 -46.94 -10.31
N PHE A 9 -32.92 -47.96 -10.93
CA PHE A 9 -32.79 -49.36 -10.48
C PHE A 9 -31.42 -49.99 -10.83
N GLN A 10 -30.60 -49.35 -11.68
CA GLN A 10 -29.27 -49.84 -12.08
C GLN A 10 -28.10 -49.19 -11.34
N SER A 11 -28.35 -48.23 -10.44
CA SER A 11 -27.28 -47.59 -9.68
C SER A 11 -26.73 -48.57 -8.64
N THR A 12 -25.46 -48.98 -8.76
CA THR A 12 -24.80 -49.87 -7.79
C THR A 12 -24.90 -49.26 -6.38
N ALA A 13 -24.99 -50.09 -5.33
CA ALA A 13 -25.11 -49.62 -3.95
C ALA A 13 -24.03 -48.57 -3.56
N SER A 14 -22.85 -48.63 -4.19
CA SER A 14 -21.77 -47.64 -4.04
C SER A 14 -22.08 -46.24 -4.58
N SER A 15 -22.91 -46.11 -5.62
CA SER A 15 -23.31 -44.83 -6.21
C SER A 15 -24.37 -44.10 -5.38
N SER A 16 -25.14 -44.83 -4.58
CA SER A 16 -26.08 -44.28 -3.59
C SER A 16 -25.39 -43.80 -2.30
N LEU A 17 -24.10 -44.11 -2.12
CA LEU A 17 -23.31 -43.58 -1.01
C LEU A 17 -23.02 -42.10 -1.26
N ARG A 18 -23.16 -41.27 -0.22
CA ARG A 18 -22.76 -39.84 -0.27
C ARG A 18 -21.34 -39.65 -0.77
N ARG A 19 -20.45 -40.57 -0.39
CA ARG A 19 -19.04 -40.61 -0.80
C ARG A 19 -18.74 -42.02 -1.31
N PRO A 20 -18.57 -42.21 -2.62
CA PRO A 20 -18.43 -43.55 -3.22
C PRO A 20 -17.23 -44.36 -2.70
N TRP A 21 -16.18 -43.69 -2.20
CA TRP A 21 -15.00 -44.34 -1.63
C TRP A 21 -15.18 -44.82 -0.19
N GLN A 22 -16.18 -44.30 0.53
CA GLN A 22 -16.42 -44.59 1.93
C GLN A 22 -17.51 -45.65 2.07
N LYS A 23 -17.11 -46.92 1.89
CA LYS A 23 -18.03 -48.06 1.82
C LYS A 23 -18.52 -48.59 3.18
N TYR A 24 -17.87 -48.19 4.27
CA TYR A 24 -18.18 -48.64 5.64
C TYR A 24 -18.36 -47.45 6.60
N LYS A 25 -19.02 -47.70 7.74
CA LYS A 25 -19.26 -46.68 8.78
C LYS A 25 -17.97 -46.44 9.56
N ASN A 26 -17.31 -45.31 9.30
CA ASN A 26 -16.05 -44.90 9.93
C ASN A 26 -16.20 -43.71 10.90
N GLY A 27 -17.42 -43.34 11.28
CA GLY A 27 -17.70 -42.18 12.14
C GLY A 27 -17.60 -40.80 11.46
N GLN A 28 -17.27 -40.74 10.16
CA GLN A 28 -17.17 -39.49 9.42
C GLN A 28 -18.53 -38.79 9.30
N LEU A 29 -18.51 -37.47 9.48
CA LEU A 29 -19.70 -36.64 9.43
C LEU A 29 -20.25 -36.48 8.01
N TRP A 30 -21.53 -36.07 7.94
CA TRP A 30 -22.15 -35.65 6.68
C TRP A 30 -21.33 -34.55 6.01
N TYR A 31 -20.96 -33.51 6.76
CA TYR A 31 -20.04 -32.45 6.32
C TYR A 31 -19.12 -32.04 7.48
N GLY A 32 -17.98 -31.46 7.15
CA GLY A 32 -16.97 -31.05 8.13
C GLY A 32 -16.26 -32.22 8.81
N PHE A 33 -15.50 -31.89 9.86
CA PHE A 33 -14.67 -32.84 10.61
C PHE A 33 -15.20 -33.06 12.02
N ILE A 34 -15.59 -31.98 12.72
CA ILE A 34 -16.07 -32.00 14.10
C ILE A 34 -17.36 -31.17 14.17
N LYS A 35 -18.36 -31.63 14.94
CA LYS A 35 -19.64 -30.91 15.11
C LYS A 35 -19.57 -29.80 16.16
N SER A 36 -18.70 -29.95 17.16
CA SER A 36 -18.51 -29.04 18.28
C SER A 36 -17.30 -28.13 18.06
N GLY A 37 -17.28 -27.00 18.77
CA GLY A 37 -16.21 -26.01 18.74
C GLY A 37 -16.57 -24.81 19.62
N SER A 38 -15.67 -23.84 19.74
CA SER A 38 -15.97 -22.59 20.44
C SER A 38 -17.08 -21.83 19.69
N LYS A 39 -18.03 -21.28 20.44
CA LYS A 39 -19.14 -20.49 19.89
C LYS A 39 -18.96 -18.99 20.09
N ARG A 40 -17.97 -18.58 20.90
CA ARG A 40 -17.74 -17.19 21.32
C ARG A 40 -16.81 -16.47 20.33
N HIS A 41 -17.22 -16.43 19.08
CA HIS A 41 -16.53 -15.69 18.02
C HIS A 41 -17.29 -14.40 17.69
N PRO A 42 -16.60 -13.34 17.23
CA PRO A 42 -17.27 -12.12 16.82
C PRO A 42 -18.23 -12.41 15.66
N ILE A 43 -19.48 -11.96 15.80
CA ILE A 43 -20.52 -12.21 14.80
C ILE A 43 -20.19 -11.50 13.48
N THR A 44 -20.44 -12.13 12.34
CA THR A 44 -20.21 -11.54 11.01
C THR A 44 -21.51 -11.02 10.38
N THR A 45 -21.41 -10.38 9.22
CA THR A 45 -22.59 -9.91 8.45
C THR A 45 -23.51 -11.04 7.97
N LYS A 46 -23.04 -12.29 7.98
CA LYS A 46 -23.80 -13.47 7.53
C LYS A 46 -24.49 -14.24 8.66
N GLN A 47 -24.32 -13.78 9.90
CA GLN A 47 -24.90 -14.39 11.09
C GLN A 47 -25.99 -13.46 11.65
N GLY A 48 -26.81 -13.98 12.56
CA GLY A 48 -27.90 -13.22 13.19
C GLY A 48 -29.22 -13.28 12.42
N ASN A 49 -30.19 -12.51 12.90
CA ASN A 49 -31.54 -12.42 12.32
C ASN A 49 -31.60 -11.33 11.22
N HIS A 50 -32.71 -11.23 10.51
CA HIS A 50 -32.98 -10.22 9.48
C HIS A 50 -32.82 -8.75 9.94
N THR A 51 -32.97 -8.50 11.24
CA THR A 51 -32.80 -7.16 11.84
C THR A 51 -31.36 -6.85 12.25
N PHE A 52 -30.47 -7.84 12.22
CA PHE A 52 -29.08 -7.65 12.59
C PHE A 52 -28.29 -7.05 11.42
N TYR A 53 -27.88 -5.79 11.59
CA TYR A 53 -27.01 -5.11 10.64
C TYR A 53 -25.68 -4.75 11.33
N LYS A 54 -24.57 -5.29 10.82
CA LYS A 54 -23.22 -5.01 11.34
C LYS A 54 -22.48 -3.92 10.56
N GLY A 55 -22.67 -3.84 9.24
CA GLY A 55 -21.88 -3.00 8.35
C GLY A 55 -20.46 -3.54 8.05
N THR A 56 -19.76 -2.88 7.12
CA THR A 56 -18.41 -3.27 6.63
C THR A 56 -17.45 -2.07 6.49
N GLY A 57 -17.77 -0.92 7.09
CA GLY A 57 -16.95 0.30 6.96
C GLY A 57 -16.97 0.96 5.57
N SER A 58 -17.86 0.54 4.68
CA SER A 58 -17.99 1.09 3.33
C SER A 58 -18.93 2.31 3.26
N THR A 59 -19.94 2.36 4.13
CA THR A 59 -20.99 3.38 4.15
C THR A 59 -20.72 4.50 5.17
N GLY A 60 -21.27 5.69 4.90
CA GLY A 60 -21.05 6.91 5.69
C GLY A 60 -21.13 8.21 4.86
N VAL A 61 -21.53 8.08 3.59
CA VAL A 61 -21.45 9.11 2.55
C VAL A 61 -22.73 9.95 2.47
N GLY A 62 -23.80 9.54 3.12
CA GLY A 62 -25.12 10.15 3.05
C GLY A 62 -25.90 9.98 4.33
N ARG A 63 -27.23 10.11 4.23
CA ARG A 63 -28.15 9.98 5.35
C ARG A 63 -29.40 9.20 4.97
N LEU A 64 -30.01 8.52 5.93
CA LEU A 64 -31.36 7.99 5.78
C LEU A 64 -32.38 9.11 6.01
N ASN A 65 -33.45 9.14 5.24
CA ASN A 65 -34.61 9.99 5.52
C ASN A 65 -35.60 9.27 6.47
N ASN A 66 -36.64 9.99 6.92
CA ASN A 66 -37.65 9.43 7.81
C ASN A 66 -38.45 8.26 7.18
N LYS A 67 -38.40 8.10 5.86
CA LYS A 67 -39.04 7.00 5.12
C LYS A 67 -38.10 5.80 4.89
N GLY A 68 -36.89 5.83 5.45
CA GLY A 68 -35.90 4.77 5.29
C GLY A 68 -35.16 4.75 3.94
N GLN A 69 -35.30 5.79 3.11
CA GLN A 69 -34.56 5.92 1.86
C GLN A 69 -33.20 6.56 2.11
N TYR A 70 -32.17 6.10 1.42
CA TYR A 70 -30.83 6.65 1.51
C TYR A 70 -30.64 7.81 0.54
N ILE A 71 -30.21 8.96 1.06
CA ILE A 71 -29.89 10.17 0.29
C ILE A 71 -28.37 10.37 0.34
N MET A 72 -27.73 10.35 -0.82
CA MET A 72 -26.27 10.51 -0.96
C MET A 72 -25.87 11.99 -0.80
N ASN A 73 -24.76 12.26 -0.11
CA ASN A 73 -24.08 13.55 -0.15
C ASN A 73 -22.81 13.41 -1.00
N TRP A 74 -22.80 14.05 -2.18
CA TRP A 74 -21.70 13.97 -3.14
C TRP A 74 -20.40 14.57 -2.62
N ASP A 75 -20.45 15.54 -1.70
CA ASP A 75 -19.26 16.13 -1.07
C ASP A 75 -18.48 15.13 -0.20
N LYS A 76 -19.14 14.05 0.23
CA LYS A 76 -18.54 12.97 1.02
C LYS A 76 -18.19 11.73 0.18
N VAL A 77 -18.52 11.72 -1.11
CA VAL A 77 -18.18 10.62 -2.00
C VAL A 77 -16.69 10.68 -2.29
N ARG A 78 -15.97 9.62 -1.95
CA ARG A 78 -14.52 9.52 -2.21
C ARG A 78 -14.28 9.35 -3.72
N THR A 79 -13.42 10.19 -4.28
CA THR A 79 -12.93 10.11 -5.66
C THR A 79 -11.43 9.82 -5.68
N TYR A 80 -10.96 9.04 -6.65
CA TYR A 80 -9.54 8.82 -6.89
C TYR A 80 -9.12 9.63 -8.11
N VAL A 81 -8.47 10.78 -7.87
CA VAL A 81 -8.03 11.69 -8.94
C VAL A 81 -6.82 11.08 -9.64
N VAL A 82 -6.92 10.89 -10.95
CA VAL A 82 -5.82 10.38 -11.78
C VAL A 82 -5.11 11.58 -12.43
N PRO A 83 -3.77 11.71 -12.30
CA PRO A 83 -3.01 12.74 -12.98
C PRO A 83 -3.15 12.63 -14.51
N SER A 84 -3.18 13.76 -15.22
CA SER A 84 -3.36 13.83 -16.68
C SER A 84 -2.33 13.00 -17.45
N ASP A 85 -1.08 13.06 -17.01
CA ASP A 85 0.07 12.58 -17.78
C ASP A 85 0.58 11.22 -17.31
N LEU A 86 -0.18 10.51 -16.47
CA LEU A 86 0.22 9.22 -15.90
C LEU A 86 0.48 8.15 -16.98
N ASN A 87 -0.23 8.21 -18.10
CA ASN A 87 -0.06 7.26 -19.20
C ASN A 87 1.13 7.58 -20.11
N SER A 88 1.65 8.82 -20.05
CA SER A 88 2.77 9.29 -20.86
C SER A 88 4.09 9.34 -20.08
N THR A 89 4.07 9.20 -18.76
CA THR A 89 5.30 9.18 -17.96
C THR A 89 6.12 7.92 -18.21
N GLU A 90 7.45 8.07 -18.29
CA GLU A 90 8.39 6.95 -18.39
C GLU A 90 8.62 6.22 -17.05
N LEU A 91 8.14 6.80 -15.95
CA LEU A 91 8.27 6.27 -14.60
C LEU A 91 7.54 4.92 -14.46
N LYS A 92 8.23 3.92 -13.91
CA LYS A 92 7.71 2.57 -13.67
C LYS A 92 7.67 2.25 -12.19
N ALA A 93 6.87 1.24 -11.84
CA ALA A 93 6.74 0.79 -10.44
C ALA A 93 8.05 0.23 -9.84
N LEU A 94 8.98 -0.21 -10.69
CA LEU A 94 10.26 -0.80 -10.28
C LEU A 94 11.40 -0.15 -11.05
N VAL A 95 12.56 -0.09 -10.39
CA VAL A 95 13.85 0.32 -10.96
C VAL A 95 14.62 -0.93 -11.40
N SER A 96 15.55 -0.78 -12.35
CA SER A 96 16.43 -1.88 -12.76
C SER A 96 17.34 -2.31 -11.61
N PRO A 97 17.57 -3.62 -11.38
CA PRO A 97 18.53 -4.09 -10.38
C PRO A 97 19.97 -3.64 -10.61
N ASN A 98 20.30 -3.25 -11.85
CA ASN A 98 21.64 -2.76 -12.21
C ASN A 98 21.83 -1.28 -11.85
N THR A 99 20.76 -0.57 -11.47
CA THR A 99 20.85 0.83 -11.08
C THR A 99 21.44 0.93 -9.67
N PRO A 100 22.49 1.74 -9.45
CA PRO A 100 23.10 1.94 -8.14
C PRO A 100 22.14 2.64 -7.18
N GLN A 101 22.30 2.37 -5.88
CA GLN A 101 21.50 3.01 -4.84
C GLN A 101 22.14 4.33 -4.43
N ILE A 102 21.42 5.43 -4.63
CA ILE A 102 21.84 6.76 -4.19
C ILE A 102 21.77 6.86 -2.66
N ARG A 103 22.82 7.41 -2.04
CA ARG A 103 22.89 7.66 -0.59
C ARG A 103 22.96 9.16 -0.32
N LEU A 104 22.09 9.65 0.55
CA LEU A 104 22.01 11.04 0.94
C LEU A 104 22.65 11.24 2.32
N THR A 105 23.58 12.18 2.44
CA THR A 105 24.17 12.58 3.72
C THR A 105 23.89 14.06 3.95
N THR A 106 23.31 14.38 5.12
CA THR A 106 23.00 15.77 5.51
C THR A 106 23.87 16.20 6.67
N GLU A 107 24.62 17.28 6.48
CA GLU A 107 25.56 17.81 7.47
C GLU A 107 25.21 19.24 7.86
N GLY A 108 25.21 19.51 9.17
CA GLY A 108 24.92 20.84 9.72
C GLY A 108 23.43 21.15 9.88
N TYR A 109 22.55 20.30 9.36
CA TYR A 109 21.10 20.44 9.56
C TYR A 109 20.61 19.57 10.71
N LYS A 110 19.90 20.18 11.67
CA LYS A 110 19.42 19.49 12.89
C LYS A 110 18.51 18.30 12.59
N ASP A 111 17.55 18.48 11.67
CA ASP A 111 16.55 17.46 11.28
C ASP A 111 16.86 16.83 9.91
N GLY A 112 18.09 16.99 9.40
CA GLY A 112 18.49 16.53 8.07
C GLY A 112 17.58 17.07 6.96
N ILE A 113 17.03 16.17 6.12
CA ILE A 113 16.17 16.50 4.98
C ILE A 113 14.88 17.23 5.39
N LYS A 114 14.37 16.97 6.61
CA LYS A 114 13.13 17.61 7.10
C LYS A 114 13.36 18.98 7.72
N SER A 115 14.61 19.43 7.80
CA SER A 115 14.92 20.70 8.44
C SER A 115 14.36 21.88 7.65
N ALA A 116 13.80 22.86 8.37
CA ALA A 116 13.34 24.09 7.76
C ALA A 116 14.51 24.91 7.18
N GLU A 117 15.67 24.89 7.87
CA GLU A 117 16.91 25.52 7.44
C GLU A 117 17.32 25.04 6.02
N TYR A 118 17.37 23.72 5.78
CA TYR A 118 17.66 23.16 4.46
C TYR A 118 16.65 23.57 3.40
N ALA A 119 15.36 23.57 3.74
CA ALA A 119 14.31 23.98 2.81
C ALA A 119 14.42 25.47 2.41
N PHE A 120 14.85 26.35 3.32
CA PHE A 120 15.11 27.75 2.99
C PHE A 120 16.36 27.90 2.13
N ASP A 121 17.44 27.18 2.45
CA ASP A 121 18.68 27.23 1.68
C ASP A 121 18.48 26.71 0.25
N SER A 122 17.67 25.67 0.05
CA SER A 122 17.33 25.17 -1.29
C SER A 122 16.50 26.18 -2.09
N ILE A 123 15.60 26.92 -1.44
CA ILE A 123 14.87 28.02 -2.08
C ILE A 123 15.82 29.14 -2.49
N ILE A 124 16.76 29.54 -1.63
CA ILE A 124 17.75 30.58 -1.96
C ILE A 124 18.59 30.14 -3.18
N LYS A 125 19.13 28.91 -3.15
CA LYS A 125 19.89 28.34 -4.26
C LYS A 125 19.08 28.27 -5.56
N PHE A 126 17.82 27.89 -5.48
CA PHE A 126 16.93 27.87 -6.64
C PHE A 126 16.71 29.28 -7.22
N VAL A 127 16.56 30.31 -6.39
CA VAL A 127 16.42 31.71 -6.84
C VAL A 127 17.70 32.21 -7.50
N GLU A 128 18.86 31.85 -6.96
CA GLU A 128 20.17 32.31 -7.46
C GLU A 128 20.61 31.57 -8.73
N TYR A 129 20.43 30.26 -8.79
CA TYR A 129 21.00 29.39 -9.82
C TYR A 129 19.95 28.78 -10.78
N GLY A 130 18.66 28.84 -10.46
CA GLY A 130 17.56 28.32 -11.28
C GLY A 130 17.25 26.84 -11.05
N GLU A 131 16.58 26.19 -12.01
CA GLU A 131 16.06 24.80 -11.89
C GLU A 131 17.16 23.74 -11.74
N GLU A 132 18.34 23.96 -12.32
CA GLU A 132 19.43 22.97 -12.37
C GLU A 132 20.46 23.14 -11.24
N TYR A 133 20.12 23.85 -10.15
CA TYR A 133 21.07 24.20 -9.09
C TYR A 133 21.71 23.00 -8.38
N ASP A 134 21.07 21.83 -8.42
CA ASP A 134 21.51 20.61 -7.73
C ASP A 134 22.02 19.54 -8.71
N GLN A 135 22.31 19.91 -9.95
CA GLN A 135 22.74 18.94 -10.96
C GLN A 135 24.18 18.49 -10.68
N GLN A 136 24.30 17.34 -10.02
CA GLN A 136 25.58 16.71 -9.67
C GLN A 136 25.81 15.43 -10.50
N ASP A 137 27.08 15.17 -10.81
CA ASP A 137 27.50 13.94 -11.48
C ASP A 137 27.74 12.84 -10.43
N LEU A 138 26.68 12.10 -10.11
CA LEU A 138 26.68 11.07 -9.05
C LEU A 138 27.69 9.94 -9.30
N GLU A 139 28.02 9.64 -10.56
CA GLU A 139 29.01 8.61 -10.88
C GLU A 139 30.41 9.02 -10.40
N LYS A 140 30.74 10.32 -10.46
CA LYS A 140 32.00 10.86 -9.93
C LYS A 140 32.03 10.87 -8.39
N GLN A 141 30.87 10.91 -7.76
CA GLN A 141 30.71 10.99 -6.30
C GLN A 141 30.39 9.63 -5.66
N ASP A 142 30.60 8.51 -6.37
CA ASP A 142 30.28 7.16 -5.88
C ASP A 142 28.83 7.01 -5.38
N TYR A 143 27.91 7.72 -6.04
CA TYR A 143 26.47 7.75 -5.73
C TYR A 143 26.14 8.28 -4.33
N GLU A 144 27.01 9.10 -3.75
CA GLU A 144 26.77 9.79 -2.48
C GLU A 144 26.49 11.28 -2.73
N GLU A 145 25.29 11.71 -2.37
CA GLU A 145 24.85 13.11 -2.45
C GLU A 145 25.01 13.76 -1.07
N ARG A 146 25.98 14.67 -0.97
CA ARG A 146 26.34 15.35 0.28
C ARG A 146 25.68 16.73 0.33
N ILE A 147 24.72 16.88 1.22
CA ILE A 147 23.99 18.12 1.49
C ILE A 147 24.58 18.80 2.73
N VAL A 148 25.29 19.90 2.53
CA VAL A 148 26.01 20.61 3.59
C VAL A 148 25.37 21.98 3.85
N SER A 149 25.28 22.36 5.13
CA SER A 149 24.86 23.69 5.55
C SER A 149 25.87 24.76 5.11
N PRO A 150 25.42 25.96 4.70
CA PRO A 150 26.29 27.08 4.37
C PRO A 150 27.35 27.37 5.46
N GLU A 151 26.97 27.28 6.74
CA GLU A 151 27.90 27.55 7.85
C GLU A 151 29.08 26.58 7.90
N ILE A 152 28.87 25.32 7.52
CA ILE A 152 29.95 24.31 7.47
C ILE A 152 30.79 24.52 6.22
N LEU A 153 30.18 24.86 5.08
CA LEU A 153 30.90 25.17 3.85
C LEU A 153 31.84 26.38 4.02
N GLU A 154 31.38 27.43 4.70
CA GLU A 154 32.20 28.60 5.04
C GLU A 154 33.41 28.20 5.89
N LYS A 155 33.21 27.36 6.92
CA LYS A 155 34.30 26.86 7.77
C LYS A 155 35.32 26.00 6.99
N GLU A 156 34.84 25.05 6.18
CA GLU A 156 35.71 24.21 5.35
C GLU A 156 36.52 25.04 4.33
N SER A 157 35.93 26.11 3.80
CA SER A 157 36.62 27.01 2.86
C SER A 157 37.72 27.83 3.53
N ALA A 158 37.48 28.30 4.77
CA ALA A 158 38.47 29.04 5.57
C ALA A 158 39.67 28.15 5.94
N GLU A 159 39.42 26.92 6.42
CA GLU A 159 40.49 25.97 6.77
C GLU A 159 41.38 25.61 5.57
N LYS A 160 40.79 25.42 4.38
CA LYS A 160 41.54 25.15 3.14
C LYS A 160 42.45 26.31 2.74
N LEU A 161 42.00 27.54 2.98
CA LEU A 161 42.77 28.75 2.65
C LEU A 161 43.99 28.89 3.57
N GLU A 162 43.82 28.64 4.88
CA GLU A 162 44.93 28.63 5.85
C GLU A 162 45.98 27.55 5.54
N LEU A 163 45.55 26.36 5.11
CA LEU A 163 46.42 25.25 4.71
C LEU A 163 47.25 25.54 3.45
N ASN A 164 46.75 26.38 2.56
CA ASN A 164 47.49 26.81 1.36
C ASN A 164 48.49 27.91 1.71
N THR A 165 48.11 28.87 2.56
CA THR A 165 49.02 29.95 3.01
C THR A 165 50.18 29.48 3.90
N SER A 166 50.08 28.29 4.49
CA SER A 166 51.13 27.68 5.32
C SER A 166 52.09 26.76 4.54
N LYS A 167 51.84 26.52 3.25
CA LYS A 167 52.70 25.73 2.36
C LYS A 167 53.57 26.57 1.42
N GLU A 168 53.38 27.88 1.40
CA GLU A 168 54.26 28.87 0.76
C GLU A 168 55.29 29.42 1.76
#